data_AF-A0A0B1TMQ9-F1
#
_entry.id   AF-A0A0B1TMQ9-F1
#
_cell.length_a   1.000
_cell.length_b   1.000
_cell.length_c   1.000
_cell.angle_alpha   90.00
_cell.angle_beta   90.00
_cell.angle_gamma   90.00
#
_symmetry.space_group_name_H-M   'P 1'
#
loop_
_entity.id
_entity.type
_entity.pdbx_description
1 polymer ?
#
loop_
_entity_poly.entity_id
_entity_poly.type
_entity_poly.pdbx_seq_one_letter_code
_entity_poly.pdbx_strand_id
1 'polypeptide(L)'
;MKQLWFDHYSRAKGKLDTSGFEHVFIGEEKNGEVSGLHNWVRFYMLENNSAEKFDYKGFIIKRGVCGVLYTLIFLIIQSRLCDITKSIENTMASLKFTWGSALKKSGSLLIGTSPEYDMALYTMCFLSRRGKNELCEVEVDGTPISITSFDMIQNGKAYIGTIYPSAGRGKSRADRIEQTVLSTDENMI
;
A
#
# COMPACT_ATOMS: atom_id res chain seq x y z
N MET A 1 -5.50 16.03 -14.95
CA MET A 1 -4.22 15.56 -14.39
C MET A 1 -3.45 16.64 -13.66
N LYS A 2 -3.05 17.74 -14.32
CA LYS A 2 -2.24 18.80 -13.68
C LYS A 2 -2.84 19.33 -12.37
N GLN A 3 -4.10 19.77 -12.42
CA GLN A 3 -4.81 20.29 -11.25
C GLN A 3 -4.97 19.29 -10.11
N LEU A 4 -5.10 18.00 -10.44
CA LEU A 4 -5.37 16.97 -9.44
C LEU A 4 -4.13 16.66 -8.59
N TRP A 5 -2.96 16.63 -9.23
CA TRP A 5 -1.70 16.18 -8.65
C TRP A 5 -0.76 17.31 -8.24
N PHE A 6 -0.69 18.40 -9.00
CA PHE A 6 0.39 19.38 -8.89
C PHE A 6 -0.08 20.79 -8.49
N ASP A 7 -1.36 21.11 -8.64
CA ASP A 7 -1.86 22.38 -8.12
C ASP A 7 -1.84 22.33 -6.59
N HIS A 8 -1.35 23.41 -5.99
CA HIS A 8 -1.29 23.51 -4.55
C HIS A 8 -2.68 23.81 -3.97
N TYR A 9 -2.95 23.26 -2.80
CA TYR A 9 -4.13 23.54 -2.00
C TYR A 9 -3.73 23.65 -0.52
N SER A 10 -4.66 24.05 0.35
CA SER A 10 -4.35 24.26 1.77
C SER A 10 -4.79 23.06 2.62
N ARG A 11 -3.88 22.38 3.32
CA ARG A 11 -4.26 21.34 4.31
C ARG A 11 -4.61 21.90 5.68
N ALA A 12 -4.12 23.09 6.03
CA ALA A 12 -4.41 23.74 7.31
C ALA A 12 -4.33 25.26 7.19
N LYS A 13 -5.34 25.96 7.76
CA LYS A 13 -5.34 27.42 7.97
C LYS A 13 -5.19 28.28 6.70
N GLY A 14 -5.61 27.78 5.53
CA GLY A 14 -5.71 28.57 4.29
C GLY A 14 -4.38 28.84 3.58
N LYS A 15 -3.26 28.29 4.06
CA LYS A 15 -1.96 28.42 3.39
C LYS A 15 -1.84 27.35 2.32
N LEU A 16 -1.61 27.75 1.07
CA LEU A 16 -1.28 26.81 -0.01
C LEU A 16 0.10 26.21 0.29
N ASP A 17 0.11 24.99 0.80
CA ASP A 17 1.30 24.38 1.41
C ASP A 17 1.67 23.01 0.83
N THR A 18 0.82 22.44 -0.02
CA THR A 18 0.93 21.04 -0.45
C THR A 18 0.20 20.78 -1.76
N SER A 19 0.55 19.67 -2.40
CA SER A 19 -0.10 19.11 -3.57
C SER A 19 -0.36 17.61 -3.38
N GLY A 20 -1.21 17.03 -4.24
CA GLY A 20 -1.46 15.58 -4.21
C GLY A 20 -0.18 14.77 -4.44
N PHE A 21 0.70 15.25 -5.32
CA PHE A 21 1.97 14.62 -5.64
C PHE A 21 2.94 14.66 -4.46
N GLU A 22 3.14 15.84 -3.85
CA GLU A 22 4.03 15.98 -2.68
C GLU A 22 3.58 15.06 -1.55
N HIS A 23 2.29 15.05 -1.25
CA HIS A 23 1.78 14.17 -0.21
C HIS A 23 1.99 12.69 -0.53
N VAL A 24 1.53 12.22 -1.69
CA VAL A 24 1.49 10.78 -1.99
C VAL A 24 2.88 10.22 -2.31
N PHE A 25 3.65 10.93 -3.14
CA PHE A 25 4.94 10.43 -3.66
C PHE A 25 6.14 10.92 -2.85
N ILE A 26 6.16 12.19 -2.44
CA ILE A 26 7.34 12.79 -1.79
C ILE A 26 7.32 12.58 -0.27
N GLY A 27 6.13 12.60 0.34
CA GLY A 27 5.94 12.57 1.78
C GLY A 27 6.07 13.94 2.43
N GLU A 28 5.38 14.11 3.56
CA GLU A 28 5.36 15.36 4.31
C GLU A 28 5.50 15.05 5.80
N GLU A 29 6.19 15.91 6.54
CA GLU A 29 6.17 15.86 8.00
C GLU A 29 5.12 16.82 8.54
N LYS A 30 4.24 16.32 9.41
CA LYS A 30 3.25 17.14 10.11
C LYS A 30 3.16 16.72 11.57
N ASN A 31 3.39 17.67 12.49
CA ASN A 31 3.29 17.46 13.94
C ASN A 31 4.16 16.29 14.47
N GLY A 32 5.36 16.08 13.90
CA GLY A 32 6.25 14.97 14.28
C GLY A 32 5.78 13.60 13.78
N GLU A 33 4.84 13.57 12.82
CA GLU A 33 4.40 12.35 12.13
C GLU A 33 4.60 12.50 10.63
N VAL A 34 5.06 11.43 9.97
CA VAL A 34 5.17 11.42 8.50
C VAL A 34 3.79 11.12 7.88
N SER A 35 3.26 12.12 7.19
CA SER A 35 2.05 12.02 6.39
C SER A 35 2.38 11.68 4.93
N GLY A 36 1.56 10.85 4.30
CA GLY A 36 1.81 10.43 2.92
C GLY A 36 3.02 9.48 2.78
N LEU A 37 3.88 9.69 1.79
CA LEU A 37 5.01 8.81 1.44
C LEU A 37 4.58 7.36 1.16
N HIS A 38 3.93 7.14 0.02
CA HIS A 38 3.38 5.86 -0.43
C HIS A 38 4.05 5.34 -1.71
N ASN A 39 5.26 5.83 -2.01
CA ASN A 39 6.02 5.45 -3.19
C ASN A 39 7.37 4.81 -2.80
N TRP A 40 7.62 3.61 -3.33
CA TRP A 40 8.80 2.84 -2.98
C TRP A 40 10.10 3.40 -3.55
N VAL A 41 10.07 4.06 -4.71
CA VAL A 41 11.26 4.70 -5.30
C VAL A 41 11.75 5.80 -4.37
N ARG A 42 10.84 6.67 -3.91
CA ARG A 42 11.18 7.71 -2.94
C ARG A 42 11.66 7.12 -1.61
N PHE A 43 10.98 6.08 -1.12
CA PHE A 43 11.39 5.35 0.09
C PHE A 43 12.84 4.86 -0.03
N TYR A 44 13.18 4.18 -1.13
CA TYR A 44 14.52 3.67 -1.40
C TYR A 44 15.56 4.80 -1.46
N MET A 45 15.25 5.92 -2.12
CA MET A 45 16.16 7.06 -2.19
C MET A 45 16.44 7.68 -0.82
N LEU A 46 15.44 7.74 0.06
CA LEU A 46 15.60 8.23 1.42
C LEU A 46 16.44 7.28 2.27
N GLU A 47 16.20 5.98 2.15
CA GLU A 47 16.97 4.94 2.86
C GLU A 47 18.44 4.89 2.41
N ASN A 48 18.69 5.05 1.12
CA ASN A 48 20.04 5.00 0.55
C ASN A 48 20.87 6.28 0.81
N ASN A 49 20.22 7.40 1.16
CA ASN A 49 20.90 8.66 1.46
C ASN A 49 21.07 8.86 2.97
N SER A 50 22.28 8.63 3.47
CA SER A 50 22.60 8.79 4.91
C SER A 50 22.35 10.20 5.46
N ALA A 51 22.28 11.23 4.61
CA ALA A 51 21.95 12.59 5.04
C ALA A 51 20.47 12.77 5.41
N GLU A 52 19.57 11.94 4.90
CA GLU A 52 18.11 12.09 5.05
C GLU A 52 17.58 11.63 6.42
N LYS A 53 18.43 11.05 7.29
CA LYS A 53 18.04 10.53 8.61
C LYS A 53 16.79 9.63 8.53
N PHE A 54 16.78 8.72 7.57
CA PHE A 54 15.69 7.77 7.35
C PHE A 54 16.03 6.43 7.98
N ASP A 55 15.11 5.86 8.76
CA ASP A 55 15.36 4.65 9.53
C ASP A 55 14.14 3.72 9.47
N TYR A 56 14.32 2.61 8.75
CA TYR A 56 13.33 1.57 8.58
C TYR A 56 13.18 0.72 9.85
N LYS A 57 11.94 0.57 10.34
CA LYS A 57 11.63 -0.12 11.61
C LYS A 57 11.03 -1.52 11.43
N GLY A 58 10.79 -1.96 10.20
CA GLY A 58 10.21 -3.28 9.91
C GLY A 58 8.87 -3.23 9.19
N PHE A 59 8.42 -4.42 8.78
CA PHE A 59 7.17 -4.64 8.07
C PHE A 59 6.02 -4.91 9.04
N ILE A 60 4.82 -4.53 8.63
CA ILE A 60 3.58 -4.74 9.38
C ILE A 60 2.84 -5.89 8.70
N ILE A 61 2.88 -7.07 9.31
CA ILE A 61 2.12 -8.22 8.83
C ILE A 61 0.65 -8.03 9.21
N LYS A 62 -0.21 -7.75 8.22
CA LYS A 62 -1.65 -7.92 8.39
C LYS A 62 -1.96 -9.38 8.13
N ARG A 63 -2.09 -10.19 9.20
CA ARG A 63 -2.41 -11.63 9.10
C ARG A 63 -3.73 -11.83 8.35
N GLY A 64 -3.65 -12.16 7.06
CA GLY A 64 -4.71 -12.83 6.31
C GLY A 64 -4.49 -14.33 6.42
N VAL A 65 -5.49 -15.03 6.96
CA VAL A 65 -5.47 -16.46 7.29
C VAL A 65 -4.92 -17.30 6.12
N CYS A 66 -3.69 -17.83 6.22
CA CYS A 66 -3.32 -19.06 5.50
C CYS A 66 -4.16 -20.16 6.15
N GLY A 67 -5.12 -20.70 5.41
CA GLY A 67 -6.15 -21.60 5.93
C GLY A 67 -5.54 -22.82 6.61
N VAL A 68 -5.60 -22.87 7.94
CA VAL A 68 -5.23 -24.05 8.72
C VAL A 68 -6.43 -25.01 8.75
N LEU A 69 -6.50 -25.89 7.76
CA LEU A 69 -7.16 -27.20 7.84
C LEU A 69 -6.11 -28.12 7.18
N TYR A 70 -5.36 -28.94 7.91
CA TYR A 70 -5.80 -30.27 8.31
C TYR A 70 -4.89 -30.88 9.40
N THR A 71 -5.56 -31.44 10.42
CA THR A 71 -5.22 -32.64 11.20
C THR A 71 -3.74 -32.99 11.44
N LEU A 72 -3.27 -32.65 12.66
CA LEU A 72 -2.32 -33.30 13.60
C LEU A 72 -1.14 -34.21 13.15
N ILE A 73 -0.95 -34.60 11.88
CA ILE A 73 0.06 -35.60 11.50
C ILE A 73 1.18 -35.04 10.58
N PHE A 74 1.11 -33.78 10.11
CA PHE A 74 2.18 -33.15 9.29
C PHE A 74 2.83 -31.88 9.89
N LEU A 75 2.89 -31.79 11.22
CA LEU A 75 2.95 -30.53 11.99
C LEU A 75 4.21 -29.64 11.93
N ILE A 76 5.28 -29.92 11.18
CA ILE A 76 6.51 -29.08 11.28
C ILE A 76 7.04 -28.56 9.92
N ILE A 77 6.75 -29.23 8.81
CA ILE A 77 7.38 -28.90 7.51
C ILE A 77 6.55 -27.90 6.69
N GLN A 78 5.20 -28.00 6.72
CA GLN A 78 4.34 -27.18 5.87
C GLN A 78 4.10 -25.75 6.40
N SER A 79 4.11 -25.54 7.72
CA SER A 79 3.77 -24.24 8.33
C SER A 79 4.76 -23.14 7.97
N ARG A 80 6.04 -23.47 7.83
CA ARG A 80 7.05 -22.50 7.38
C ARG A 80 7.04 -22.29 5.87
N LEU A 81 6.51 -23.22 5.07
CA LEU A 81 6.52 -23.09 3.61
C LEU A 81 5.47 -22.09 3.11
N CYS A 82 4.25 -22.03 3.67
CA CYS A 82 3.27 -20.99 3.32
C CYS A 82 3.78 -19.58 3.66
N ASP A 83 4.43 -19.41 4.83
CA ASP A 83 5.04 -18.14 5.22
C ASP A 83 6.23 -17.75 4.33
N ILE A 84 7.03 -18.73 3.87
CA ILE A 84 8.21 -18.50 3.03
C ILE A 84 7.81 -18.20 1.57
N THR A 85 6.85 -18.92 0.97
CA THR A 85 6.42 -18.67 -0.43
C THR A 85 5.61 -17.38 -0.57
N LYS A 86 4.77 -17.04 0.41
CA LYS A 86 3.98 -15.80 0.44
C LYS A 86 4.85 -14.54 0.65
N SER A 87 6.09 -14.69 1.11
CA SER A 87 7.05 -13.59 1.29
C SER A 87 7.65 -13.09 -0.03
N ILE A 88 7.73 -13.94 -1.07
CA ILE A 88 8.57 -13.70 -2.26
C ILE A 88 7.83 -12.91 -3.38
N GLU A 89 6.49 -12.83 -3.35
CA GLU A 89 5.67 -12.14 -4.36
C GLU A 89 4.86 -10.96 -3.79
N ASN A 90 5.46 -10.14 -2.93
CA ASN A 90 4.75 -9.01 -2.33
C ASN A 90 4.84 -7.75 -3.19
N THR A 91 3.92 -7.59 -4.15
CA THR A 91 3.72 -6.34 -4.94
C THR A 91 3.30 -5.15 -4.07
N MET A 92 2.96 -5.38 -2.79
CA MET A 92 2.61 -4.34 -1.82
C MET A 92 3.16 -4.68 -0.45
N ALA A 93 3.69 -3.67 0.26
CA ALA A 93 4.14 -3.81 1.63
C ALA A 93 3.53 -2.74 2.54
N SER A 94 3.33 -3.12 3.80
CA SER A 94 3.04 -2.19 4.91
C SER A 94 4.27 -2.09 5.79
N LEU A 95 4.76 -0.88 6.02
CA LEU A 95 6.04 -0.58 6.63
C LEU A 95 5.86 0.39 7.80
N LYS A 96 6.77 0.31 8.78
CA LYS A 96 6.96 1.30 9.84
C LYS A 96 8.36 1.88 9.67
N PHE A 97 8.49 3.20 9.78
CA PHE A 97 9.79 3.88 9.64
C PHE A 97 9.76 5.25 10.32
N THR A 98 10.94 5.83 10.49
CA THR A 98 11.14 7.20 10.97
C THR A 98 11.89 8.01 9.92
N TRP A 99 11.48 9.26 9.68
CA TRP A 99 12.19 10.23 8.84
C TRP A 99 12.51 11.45 9.69
N GLY A 100 13.79 11.71 9.93
CA GLY A 100 14.21 12.67 10.95
C GLY A 100 13.73 12.25 12.33
N SER A 101 13.00 13.13 13.02
CA SER A 101 12.32 12.82 14.29
C SER A 101 10.90 12.30 14.11
N ALA A 102 10.37 12.31 12.89
CA ALA A 102 8.98 12.00 12.61
C ALA A 102 8.75 10.50 12.42
N LEU A 103 7.81 9.94 13.17
CA LEU A 103 7.46 8.52 13.05
C LEU A 103 6.32 8.33 12.06
N LYS A 104 6.44 7.37 11.14
CA LYS A 104 5.29 6.78 10.46
C LYS A 104 4.92 5.45 11.10
N LYS A 105 3.77 5.41 11.79
CA LYS A 105 3.32 4.19 12.48
C LYS A 105 2.97 3.06 11.52
N SER A 106 2.39 3.42 10.37
CA SER A 106 2.00 2.49 9.31
C SER A 106 1.94 3.24 7.98
N GLY A 107 2.71 2.80 7.00
CA GLY A 107 2.67 3.29 5.62
C GLY A 107 2.69 2.13 4.66
N SER A 108 1.81 2.16 3.66
CA SER A 108 1.73 1.12 2.65
C SER A 108 2.11 1.66 1.27
N LEU A 109 2.80 0.84 0.49
CA LEU A 109 3.28 1.21 -0.84
C LEU A 109 3.30 -0.01 -1.75
N LEU A 110 3.22 0.22 -3.06
CA LEU A 110 3.47 -0.82 -4.06
C LEU A 110 4.97 -0.96 -4.25
N ILE A 111 5.50 -2.18 -4.32
CA ILE A 111 6.93 -2.47 -4.52
C ILE A 111 7.12 -2.93 -5.96
N GLY A 112 8.14 -2.38 -6.63
CA GLY A 112 8.54 -2.80 -7.98
C GLY A 112 7.71 -2.19 -9.12
N THR A 113 6.68 -1.40 -8.80
CA THR A 113 5.89 -0.66 -9.79
C THR A 113 6.62 0.58 -10.29
N SER A 114 6.27 1.10 -11.48
CA SER A 114 6.83 2.37 -11.93
C SER A 114 6.05 3.56 -11.34
N PRO A 115 6.67 4.74 -11.14
CA PRO A 115 5.95 5.93 -10.65
C PRO A 115 4.75 6.32 -11.51
N GLU A 116 4.83 6.13 -12.83
CA GLU A 116 3.73 6.37 -13.75
C GLU A 116 2.60 5.34 -13.61
N TYR A 117 2.91 4.07 -13.30
CA TYR A 117 1.91 3.05 -12.97
C TYR A 117 1.14 3.44 -11.71
N ASP A 118 1.85 3.78 -10.63
CA ASP A 118 1.25 4.23 -9.37
C ASP A 118 0.34 5.44 -9.60
N MET A 119 0.83 6.45 -10.35
CA MET A 119 0.08 7.67 -10.61
C MET A 119 -1.18 7.40 -11.45
N ALA A 120 -1.09 6.53 -12.46
CA ALA A 120 -2.22 6.16 -13.29
C ALA A 120 -3.28 5.38 -12.49
N LEU A 121 -2.86 4.38 -11.70
CA LEU A 121 -3.73 3.57 -10.86
C LEU A 121 -4.46 4.43 -9.82
N TYR A 122 -3.72 5.28 -9.11
CA TYR A 122 -4.28 6.18 -8.12
C TYR A 122 -5.24 7.21 -8.73
N THR A 123 -4.92 7.74 -9.91
CA THR A 123 -5.83 8.63 -10.64
C THR A 123 -7.14 7.93 -11.00
N MET A 124 -7.04 6.73 -11.57
CA MET A 124 -8.21 5.94 -11.98
C MET A 124 -9.11 5.63 -10.79
N CYS A 125 -8.53 5.15 -9.69
CA CYS A 125 -9.27 4.85 -8.47
C CYS A 125 -9.92 6.10 -7.87
N PHE A 126 -9.19 7.22 -7.80
CA PHE A 126 -9.71 8.49 -7.31
C PHE A 126 -10.91 8.95 -8.15
N LEU A 127 -10.80 8.97 -9.48
CA LEU A 127 -11.88 9.44 -10.35
C LEU A 127 -13.11 8.52 -10.30
N SER A 128 -12.92 7.22 -10.12
CA SER A 128 -14.00 6.23 -10.10
C SER A 128 -14.76 6.20 -8.77
N ARG A 129 -14.07 6.46 -7.64
CA ARG A 129 -14.63 6.33 -6.28
C ARG A 129 -14.76 7.64 -5.51
N ARG A 130 -14.27 8.77 -6.03
CA ARG A 130 -14.46 10.11 -5.44
C ARG A 130 -15.89 10.35 -4.95
N GLY A 131 -16.03 10.81 -3.72
CA GLY A 131 -17.32 11.11 -3.08
C GLY A 131 -18.16 9.87 -2.70
N LYS A 132 -17.67 8.67 -2.99
CA LYS A 132 -18.26 7.40 -2.55
C LYS A 132 -17.32 6.86 -1.49
N ASN A 133 -17.81 6.61 -0.28
CA ASN A 133 -17.02 6.07 0.83
C ASN A 133 -16.72 4.57 0.60
N GLU A 134 -16.18 4.25 -0.56
CA GLU A 134 -15.97 2.92 -1.11
C GLU A 134 -14.50 2.73 -1.49
N LEU A 135 -14.01 1.51 -1.29
CA LEU A 135 -12.66 1.13 -1.70
C LEU A 135 -12.61 0.88 -3.21
N CYS A 136 -11.51 1.25 -3.84
CA CYS A 136 -11.20 0.83 -5.21
C CYS A 136 -10.44 -0.51 -5.14
N GLU A 137 -11.13 -1.61 -5.39
CA GLU A 137 -10.54 -2.96 -5.41
C GLU A 137 -9.96 -3.26 -6.79
N VAL A 138 -8.69 -3.67 -6.83
CA VAL A 138 -7.95 -4.00 -8.05
C VAL A 138 -7.11 -5.26 -7.81
N GLU A 139 -6.74 -5.96 -8.88
CA GLU A 139 -5.76 -7.06 -8.81
C GLU A 139 -4.49 -6.61 -9.52
N VAL A 140 -3.35 -6.70 -8.82
CA VAL A 140 -2.02 -6.37 -9.36
C VAL A 140 -1.15 -7.61 -9.20
N ASP A 141 -0.65 -8.14 -10.32
CA ASP A 141 0.14 -9.39 -10.37
C ASP A 141 -0.50 -10.57 -9.64
N GLY A 142 -1.84 -10.69 -9.72
CA GLY A 142 -2.57 -11.74 -9.02
C GLY A 142 -2.82 -11.45 -7.54
N THR A 143 -2.32 -10.33 -7.01
CA THR A 143 -2.55 -9.91 -5.63
C THR A 143 -3.73 -8.95 -5.55
N PRO A 144 -4.79 -9.26 -4.80
CA PRO A 144 -5.90 -8.34 -4.58
C PRO A 144 -5.44 -7.19 -3.67
N ILE A 145 -5.61 -5.97 -4.15
CA ILE A 145 -5.22 -4.73 -3.48
C ILE A 145 -6.44 -3.82 -3.38
N SER A 146 -6.62 -3.19 -2.23
CA SER A 146 -7.64 -2.16 -2.02
C SER A 146 -6.97 -0.79 -1.94
N ILE A 147 -7.34 0.11 -2.85
CA ILE A 147 -6.89 1.50 -2.85
C ILE A 147 -7.91 2.34 -2.09
N THR A 148 -7.44 3.03 -1.06
CA THR A 148 -8.22 4.02 -0.30
C THR A 148 -7.86 5.40 -0.80
N SER A 149 -8.86 6.22 -1.11
CA SER A 149 -8.67 7.60 -1.58
C SER A 149 -9.56 8.56 -0.81
N PHE A 150 -9.00 9.69 -0.37
CA PHE A 150 -9.75 10.79 0.21
C PHE A 150 -9.60 12.04 -0.65
N ASP A 151 -10.70 12.70 -0.94
CA ASP A 151 -10.73 13.95 -1.67
C ASP A 151 -10.72 15.16 -0.74
N MET A 152 -10.16 16.25 -1.24
CA MET A 152 -10.28 17.57 -0.64
C MET A 152 -10.94 18.51 -1.64
N ILE A 153 -12.03 19.15 -1.23
CA ILE A 153 -12.75 20.12 -2.07
C ILE A 153 -12.44 21.52 -1.57
N GLN A 154 -11.85 22.36 -2.43
CA GLN A 154 -11.55 23.77 -2.14
C GLN A 154 -11.91 24.63 -3.35
N ASN A 155 -12.66 25.71 -3.11
CA ASN A 155 -13.12 26.63 -4.17
C ASN A 155 -13.79 25.89 -5.35
N GLY A 156 -14.62 24.87 -5.05
CA GLY A 156 -15.32 24.06 -6.05
C GLY A 156 -14.44 23.09 -6.85
N LYS A 157 -13.14 22.99 -6.54
CA LYS A 157 -12.20 22.05 -7.18
C LYS A 157 -11.88 20.90 -6.25
N ALA A 158 -11.80 19.69 -6.81
CA ALA A 158 -11.44 18.48 -6.09
C ALA A 158 -9.95 18.16 -6.26
N TYR A 159 -9.28 17.83 -5.16
CA TYR A 159 -7.86 17.49 -5.10
C TYR A 159 -7.69 16.11 -4.44
N ILE A 160 -6.60 15.41 -4.76
CA ILE A 160 -6.23 14.19 -4.03
C ILE A 160 -5.71 14.62 -2.67
N GLY A 161 -6.45 14.30 -1.61
CA GLY A 161 -6.03 14.59 -0.26
C GLY A 161 -5.12 13.52 0.31
N THR A 162 -5.47 12.26 0.14
CA THR A 162 -4.53 11.16 0.30
C THR A 162 -5.00 9.98 -0.52
N ILE A 163 -4.07 9.14 -0.95
CA ILE A 163 -4.38 7.89 -1.64
C ILE A 163 -3.25 6.90 -1.38
N TYR A 164 -3.61 5.68 -1.02
CA TYR A 164 -2.64 4.65 -0.68
C TYR A 164 -3.22 3.24 -0.86
N PRO A 165 -2.37 2.25 -1.14
CA PRO A 165 -2.78 0.87 -1.29
C PRO A 165 -2.91 0.18 0.07
N SER A 166 -3.67 -0.89 0.14
CA SER A 166 -3.75 -1.76 1.30
C SER A 166 -4.06 -3.19 0.85
N ALA A 167 -3.77 -4.18 1.69
CA ALA A 167 -4.09 -5.57 1.38
C ALA A 167 -5.61 -5.70 1.13
N GLY A 168 -5.98 -6.27 -0.02
CA GLY A 168 -7.37 -6.52 -0.37
C GLY A 168 -7.99 -7.66 0.43
N ARG A 169 -9.31 -7.81 0.33
CA ARG A 169 -10.08 -8.84 1.05
C ARG A 169 -10.03 -10.22 0.39
N GLY A 170 -9.44 -10.33 -0.80
CA GLY A 170 -9.37 -11.57 -1.58
C GLY A 170 -8.12 -12.40 -1.29
N LYS A 171 -8.13 -13.65 -1.77
CA LYS A 171 -6.97 -14.55 -1.80
C LYS A 171 -6.06 -14.19 -2.98
N SER A 172 -4.75 -14.13 -2.76
CA SER A 172 -3.79 -13.90 -3.84
C SER A 172 -3.82 -15.05 -4.85
N ARG A 173 -3.26 -14.85 -6.04
CA ARG A 173 -3.08 -15.90 -7.04
C ARG A 173 -2.30 -17.08 -6.46
N ALA A 174 -1.26 -16.83 -5.66
CA ALA A 174 -0.54 -17.88 -4.93
C ALA A 174 -1.47 -18.65 -3.98
N ASP A 175 -2.30 -17.95 -3.19
CA ASP A 175 -3.29 -18.58 -2.30
C ASP A 175 -4.34 -19.41 -3.08
N ARG A 176 -4.69 -18.99 -4.30
CA ARG A 176 -5.63 -19.71 -5.18
C ARG A 176 -5.01 -20.97 -5.79
N ILE A 177 -3.75 -20.89 -6.20
CA ILE A 177 -3.00 -22.05 -6.73
C ILE A 177 -2.81 -23.08 -5.62
N GLU A 178 -2.40 -22.65 -4.42
CA GLU A 178 -2.27 -23.54 -3.26
C GLU A 178 -3.59 -24.27 -2.95
N GLN A 179 -4.71 -23.55 -2.93
CA GLN A 179 -6.02 -24.18 -2.75
C GLN A 179 -6.43 -25.13 -3.87
N THR A 180 -6.05 -24.85 -5.10
CA THR A 180 -6.33 -25.73 -6.24
C THR A 180 -5.54 -27.03 -6.09
N VAL A 181 -4.26 -26.95 -5.74
CA VAL A 181 -3.40 -28.13 -5.48
C VAL A 181 -3.97 -28.96 -4.31
N LEU A 182 -4.37 -28.31 -3.22
CA LEU A 182 -5.01 -28.98 -2.08
C LEU A 182 -6.32 -29.68 -2.49
N SER A 183 -7.14 -29.05 -3.34
CA SER A 183 -8.40 -29.65 -3.82
C SER A 183 -8.20 -30.81 -4.79
N THR A 184 -7.08 -30.86 -5.53
CA THR A 184 -6.76 -31.99 -6.41
C THR A 184 -6.25 -33.19 -5.63
N ASP A 185 -5.54 -32.96 -4.52
CA ASP A 185 -5.05 -34.04 -3.64
C ASP A 185 -6.21 -34.70 -2.87
N GLU A 186 -7.23 -33.95 -2.43
CA GLU A 186 -8.42 -34.51 -1.76
C GLU A 186 -9.29 -35.38 -2.69
N ASN A 187 -9.27 -35.13 -4.00
CA ASN A 187 -10.03 -35.92 -4.98
C ASN A 187 -9.27 -37.17 -5.48
N MET A 188 -8.08 -37.42 -4.95
CA MET A 188 -7.23 -38.56 -5.32
C MET A 188 -7.15 -39.63 -4.21
N ILE A 189 -8.01 -39.53 -3.20
CA ILE A 189 -8.18 -40.48 -2.07
C ILE A 189 -9.57 -41.12 -2.12
#